data_AF-A0A921I5P5-F1
#
_entry.id   AF-A0A921I5P5-F1
#
_cell.length_a   1.000
_cell.length_b   1.000
_cell.length_c   1.000
_cell.angle_alpha   90.00
_cell.angle_beta   90.00
_cell.angle_gamma   90.00
#
_symmetry.space_group_name_H-M   'P 1'
#
loop_
_entity.id
_entity.type
_entity.pdbx_description
1 polymer ?
#
loop_
_entity_poly.entity_id
_entity_poly.type
_entity_poly.pdbx_seq_one_letter_code
_entity_poly.pdbx_strand_id
1 'polypeptide(L)'
;MKTLDRRDFLKKATLAGASALTVPTLFESCTSKASASTVVATDGLESKLIVPKNNGLKITGTFLDEISHDIPHQNWGEKEWDLDFQHMKNIGIDTVIMIRSGYRKFVTFPSPYLLKKGCYMPSVDLVDMFLRLAEKYGMKFYFGLYDSGKYWDTGDMTWEVEDNKYVIDEVWENYGSKYKSFGGWYISGEISRATKGAIGAFHALGKQCKDISNGLPT
;
A
#
# COMPACT_ATOMS: atom_id res chain seq x y z
N MET A 1 -11.39 -9.21 57.57
CA MET A 1 -11.13 -9.13 56.12
C MET A 1 -9.63 -9.28 55.93
N LYS A 2 -9.14 -10.49 55.59
CA LYS A 2 -7.70 -10.77 55.48
C LYS A 2 -7.21 -10.31 54.11
N THR A 3 -6.26 -9.38 54.08
CA THR A 3 -5.62 -8.87 52.87
C THR A 3 -4.74 -9.95 52.23
N LEU A 4 -5.03 -10.29 50.98
CA LEU A 4 -4.22 -11.22 50.18
C LEU A 4 -2.97 -10.49 49.66
N ASP A 5 -1.79 -10.93 50.11
CA ASP A 5 -0.50 -10.39 49.68
C ASP A 5 -0.09 -10.97 48.31
N ARG A 6 0.53 -10.13 47.46
CA ARG A 6 0.95 -10.41 46.08
C ARG A 6 1.94 -11.59 46.00
N ARG A 7 2.65 -11.89 47.08
CA ARG A 7 3.55 -13.05 47.20
C ARG A 7 2.82 -14.38 47.29
N ASP A 8 1.63 -14.42 47.91
CA ASP A 8 0.83 -15.65 48.00
C ASP A 8 0.17 -16.02 46.66
N PHE A 9 -0.19 -15.01 45.86
CA PHE A 9 -0.67 -15.24 44.50
C PHE A 9 0.41 -15.88 43.61
N LEU A 10 1.64 -15.37 43.66
CA LEU A 10 2.75 -15.88 42.86
C LEU A 10 3.18 -17.30 43.25
N LYS A 11 3.08 -17.66 44.53
CA LYS A 11 3.33 -19.03 45.02
C LYS A 11 2.26 -20.02 44.54
N LYS A 12 1.00 -19.61 44.49
CA LYS A 12 -0.09 -20.46 43.97
C LYS A 12 -0.01 -20.62 42.45
N ALA A 13 0.38 -19.57 41.73
CA ALA A 13 0.55 -19.62 40.28
C ALA A 13 1.71 -20.53 39.84
N THR A 14 2.80 -20.60 40.62
CA THR A 14 3.94 -21.49 40.33
C THR A 14 3.65 -22.96 40.63
N LEU A 15 2.81 -23.28 41.62
CA LEU A 15 2.42 -24.67 41.89
C LEU A 15 1.45 -25.25 40.83
N ALA A 16 0.66 -24.41 40.16
CA ALA A 16 -0.25 -24.85 39.09
C ALA A 16 0.48 -25.10 37.74
N GLY A 17 1.75 -24.71 37.61
CA GLY A 17 2.55 -24.88 36.39
C GLY A 17 3.38 -26.16 36.32
N ALA A 18 3.36 -27.00 37.36
CA ALA A 18 4.23 -28.18 37.47
C ALA A 18 3.57 -29.51 37.03
N SER A 19 2.37 -29.48 36.45
CA SER A 19 1.64 -30.69 36.05
C SER A 19 1.24 -30.67 34.57
N ALA A 20 2.23 -30.65 33.67
CA ALA A 20 2.02 -30.94 32.24
C ALA A 20 3.32 -31.33 31.49
N LEU A 21 4.23 -32.07 32.12
CA LEU A 21 5.41 -32.63 31.42
C LEU A 21 5.35 -34.15 31.40
N THR A 22 4.49 -34.68 30.53
CA THR A 22 4.67 -36.01 29.94
C THR A 22 4.71 -35.83 28.43
N VAL A 23 5.90 -35.56 27.89
CA VAL A 23 6.19 -35.67 26.45
C VAL A 23 7.10 -36.88 26.27
N PRO A 24 6.79 -37.81 25.34
CA PRO A 24 7.63 -38.97 25.06
C PRO A 24 8.99 -38.54 24.51
N THR A 25 10.01 -39.26 24.97
CA THR A 25 11.34 -39.35 24.40
C THR A 25 11.31 -39.51 22.88
N LEU A 26 11.85 -38.54 22.13
CA LEU A 26 12.62 -38.76 20.89
C LEU A 26 13.19 -37.41 20.41
N PHE A 27 14.23 -36.95 21.10
CA PHE A 27 15.20 -36.03 20.55
C PHE A 27 16.27 -36.89 19.86
N GLU A 28 16.14 -37.09 18.56
CA GLU A 28 17.24 -37.60 17.75
C GLU A 28 17.31 -36.83 16.43
N SER A 29 18.46 -36.17 16.27
CA SER A 29 19.11 -35.82 15.02
C SER A 29 18.64 -34.59 14.23
N CYS A 30 19.50 -33.57 14.31
CA CYS A 30 19.60 -32.42 13.43
C CYS A 30 19.75 -32.81 11.94
N THR A 31 18.99 -32.15 11.07
CA THR A 31 19.34 -31.56 9.74
C THR A 31 18.25 -31.77 8.69
N SER A 32 17.39 -30.75 8.54
CA SER A 32 16.82 -30.28 7.25
C SER A 32 15.76 -29.23 7.55
N LYS A 33 16.07 -27.95 7.30
CA LYS A 33 15.05 -26.89 7.24
C LYS A 33 14.31 -27.03 5.91
N ALA A 34 13.33 -27.92 5.88
CA ALA A 34 12.18 -27.78 5.01
C ALA A 34 11.10 -27.10 5.85
N SER A 35 10.70 -25.87 5.50
CA SER A 35 9.45 -25.29 6.00
C SER A 35 8.30 -26.15 5.47
N ALA A 36 7.95 -27.19 6.23
CA ALA A 36 6.67 -27.85 6.08
C ALA A 36 5.61 -26.87 6.61
N SER A 37 5.06 -26.06 5.71
CA SER A 37 3.77 -25.44 5.98
C SER A 37 2.77 -26.58 6.01
N THR A 38 2.43 -27.05 7.21
CA THR A 38 1.36 -28.01 7.41
C THR A 38 0.06 -27.29 7.10
N VAL A 39 -0.31 -27.24 5.82
CA VAL A 39 -1.67 -26.92 5.41
C VAL A 39 -2.51 -28.05 5.97
N VAL A 40 -3.19 -27.78 7.08
CA VAL A 40 -4.26 -28.66 7.54
C VAL A 40 -5.29 -28.62 6.41
N ALA A 41 -5.38 -29.70 5.64
CA ALA A 41 -6.37 -29.82 4.59
C ALA A 41 -7.75 -29.76 5.25
N THR A 42 -8.44 -28.63 5.12
CA THR A 42 -9.85 -28.45 5.46
C THR A 42 -10.72 -29.01 4.33
N ASP A 43 -10.33 -30.13 3.73
CA ASP A 43 -11.08 -30.79 2.67
C ASP A 43 -12.44 -31.20 3.24
N GLY A 44 -13.46 -30.37 2.98
CA GLY A 44 -14.84 -30.60 3.39
C GLY A 44 -15.49 -29.56 4.31
N LEU A 45 -14.76 -28.54 4.80
CA LEU A 45 -15.35 -27.48 5.66
C LEU A 45 -15.51 -26.12 4.96
N GLU A 46 -15.69 -26.11 3.63
CA GLU A 46 -16.08 -24.90 2.90
C GLU A 46 -17.60 -24.74 2.87
N SER A 47 -18.08 -23.50 2.95
CA SER A 47 -19.50 -23.18 2.74
C SER A 47 -19.96 -23.61 1.35
N LYS A 48 -21.11 -24.27 1.27
CA LYS A 48 -21.73 -24.62 -0.02
C LYS A 48 -22.33 -23.37 -0.68
N LEU A 49 -21.70 -22.89 -1.75
CA LEU A 49 -22.24 -21.79 -2.55
C LEU A 49 -23.51 -22.22 -3.29
N ILE A 50 -24.56 -21.41 -3.19
CA ILE A 50 -25.84 -21.59 -3.91
C ILE A 50 -25.90 -20.80 -5.22
N VAL A 51 -24.76 -20.25 -5.66
CA VAL A 51 -24.59 -19.47 -6.88
C VAL A 51 -23.42 -20.02 -7.70
N PRO A 52 -23.38 -19.80 -9.03
CA PRO A 52 -22.23 -20.20 -9.85
C PRO A 52 -20.92 -19.57 -9.36
N LYS A 53 -19.86 -20.38 -9.27
CA LYS A 53 -18.51 -19.91 -8.95
C LYS A 53 -17.94 -19.10 -10.12
N ASN A 54 -17.07 -18.13 -9.81
CA ASN A 54 -16.30 -17.36 -10.81
C ASN A 54 -17.18 -16.65 -11.86
N ASN A 55 -18.34 -16.12 -11.45
CA ASN A 55 -19.28 -15.40 -12.32
C ASN A 55 -19.18 -13.87 -12.23
N GLY A 56 -18.04 -13.37 -11.72
CA GLY A 56 -17.75 -11.93 -11.61
C GLY A 56 -16.37 -11.62 -12.15
N LEU A 57 -16.12 -10.34 -12.46
CA LEU A 57 -14.81 -9.87 -12.87
C LEU A 57 -13.83 -10.00 -11.69
N LYS A 58 -12.66 -10.60 -11.94
CA LYS A 58 -11.60 -10.70 -10.94
C LYS A 58 -10.96 -9.34 -10.71
N ILE A 59 -10.57 -9.08 -9.47
CA ILE A 59 -9.74 -7.92 -9.12
C ILE A 59 -8.31 -8.23 -9.53
N THR A 60 -7.75 -7.42 -10.45
CA THR A 60 -6.36 -7.53 -10.90
C THR A 60 -5.53 -6.31 -10.55
N GLY A 61 -6.15 -5.27 -9.99
CA GLY A 61 -5.47 -4.07 -9.52
C GLY A 61 -6.00 -3.61 -8.16
N THR A 62 -5.15 -2.98 -7.37
CA THR A 62 -5.52 -2.38 -6.08
C THR A 62 -4.82 -1.04 -5.86
N PHE A 63 -5.48 -0.15 -5.12
CA PHE A 63 -4.82 1.03 -4.60
C PHE A 63 -3.90 0.70 -3.43
N LEU A 64 -2.82 1.46 -3.32
CA LEU A 64 -2.02 1.65 -2.13
C LEU A 64 -2.44 3.01 -1.57
N ASP A 65 -3.13 3.02 -0.43
CA ASP A 65 -3.82 4.20 0.11
C ASP A 65 -2.87 5.18 0.80
N GLU A 66 -1.87 5.64 0.05
CA GLU A 66 -0.87 6.61 0.46
C GLU A 66 -0.89 7.78 -0.53
N ILE A 67 -1.13 9.03 -0.11
CA ILE A 67 -1.58 9.48 1.22
C ILE A 67 -3.11 9.33 1.35
N SER A 68 -3.57 8.64 2.40
CA SER A 68 -5.00 8.46 2.66
C SER A 68 -5.73 9.78 2.98
N HIS A 69 -7.00 9.87 2.58
CA HIS A 69 -7.90 10.95 2.99
C HIS A 69 -8.58 10.66 4.34
N ASP A 70 -8.96 9.41 4.57
CA ASP A 70 -9.94 9.05 5.61
C ASP A 70 -9.80 7.64 6.20
N ILE A 71 -8.86 6.82 5.74
CA ILE A 71 -8.58 5.50 6.30
C ILE A 71 -7.41 5.60 7.29
N PRO A 72 -7.57 5.14 8.55
CA PRO A 72 -6.49 5.19 9.54
C PRO A 72 -5.25 4.42 9.07
N HIS A 73 -4.08 5.06 9.20
CA HIS A 73 -2.81 4.47 8.80
C HIS A 73 -2.46 3.23 9.65
N GLN A 74 -2.01 2.16 9.01
CA GLN A 74 -1.69 0.89 9.67
C GLN A 74 -0.29 0.83 10.31
N ASN A 75 0.53 1.87 10.10
CA ASN A 75 1.93 1.96 10.58
C ASN A 75 2.83 0.83 10.06
N TRP A 76 2.62 0.43 8.81
CA TRP A 76 3.40 -0.63 8.16
C TRP A 76 4.77 -0.14 7.70
N GLY A 77 5.79 -0.97 7.90
CA GLY A 77 7.10 -0.79 7.29
C GLY A 77 7.24 -1.65 6.01
N GLU A 78 8.45 -1.64 5.43
CA GLU A 78 8.73 -2.39 4.20
C GLU A 78 8.47 -3.89 4.35
N LYS A 79 8.66 -4.46 5.54
CA LYS A 79 8.42 -5.88 5.80
C LYS A 79 6.93 -6.24 5.65
N GLU A 80 6.05 -5.42 6.21
CA GLU A 80 4.60 -5.65 6.13
C GLU A 80 4.10 -5.41 4.70
N TRP A 81 4.60 -4.38 4.03
CA TRP A 81 4.29 -4.14 2.62
C TRP A 81 4.77 -5.27 1.70
N ASP A 82 5.96 -5.82 1.94
CA ASP A 82 6.45 -6.98 1.18
C ASP A 82 5.51 -8.19 1.33
N LEU A 83 5.06 -8.46 2.55
CA LEU A 83 4.11 -9.53 2.83
C LEU A 83 2.76 -9.28 2.13
N ASP A 84 2.28 -8.04 2.13
CA ASP A 84 1.02 -7.69 1.47
C ASP A 84 1.12 -7.83 -0.06
N PHE A 85 2.24 -7.44 -0.68
CA PHE A 85 2.48 -7.70 -2.10
C PHE A 85 2.54 -9.21 -2.43
N GLN A 86 3.03 -10.06 -1.52
CA GLN A 86 2.93 -11.52 -1.68
C GLN A 86 1.47 -11.98 -1.70
N HIS A 87 0.65 -11.48 -0.77
CA HIS A 87 -0.78 -11.78 -0.72
C HIS A 87 -1.50 -11.32 -2.00
N MET A 88 -1.22 -10.09 -2.46
CA MET A 88 -1.73 -9.55 -3.72
C MET A 88 -1.35 -10.45 -4.90
N LYS A 89 -0.08 -10.86 -4.99
CA LYS A 89 0.40 -11.72 -6.08
C LYS A 89 -0.32 -13.07 -6.12
N ASN A 90 -0.54 -13.67 -4.96
CA ASN A 90 -1.17 -14.99 -4.84
C ASN A 90 -2.62 -15.02 -5.34
N ILE A 91 -3.32 -13.88 -5.32
CA ILE A 91 -4.69 -13.75 -5.82
C ILE A 91 -4.77 -13.20 -7.26
N GLY A 92 -3.63 -12.91 -7.88
CA GLY A 92 -3.57 -12.49 -9.28
C GLY A 92 -3.62 -10.98 -9.52
N ILE A 93 -3.32 -10.15 -8.50
CA ILE A 93 -3.09 -8.72 -8.72
C ILE A 93 -1.80 -8.55 -9.52
N ASP A 94 -1.88 -7.74 -10.58
CA ASP A 94 -0.77 -7.41 -11.47
C ASP A 94 -0.48 -5.90 -11.52
N THR A 95 -1.32 -5.07 -10.90
CA THR A 95 -1.22 -3.62 -10.93
C THR A 95 -1.45 -3.03 -9.53
N VAL A 96 -0.55 -2.16 -9.09
CA VAL A 96 -0.68 -1.41 -7.83
C VAL A 96 -0.66 0.08 -8.13
N ILE A 97 -1.56 0.84 -7.51
CA ILE A 97 -1.75 2.26 -7.79
C ILE A 97 -1.58 3.04 -6.49
N MET A 98 -0.50 3.80 -6.33
CA MET A 98 -0.40 4.74 -5.21
C MET A 98 -1.42 5.85 -5.43
N ILE A 99 -2.39 6.00 -4.54
CA ILE A 99 -3.61 6.79 -4.82
C ILE A 99 -3.33 8.29 -5.00
N ARG A 100 -2.39 8.87 -4.26
CA ARG A 100 -1.93 10.27 -4.44
C ARG A 100 -0.56 10.48 -3.82
N SER A 101 0.39 11.02 -4.57
CA SER A 101 1.78 11.20 -4.11
C SER A 101 1.95 12.22 -2.98
N GLY A 102 0.89 12.95 -2.67
CA GLY A 102 0.75 13.73 -1.47
C GLY A 102 -0.66 14.24 -1.31
N TYR A 103 -1.00 14.60 -0.08
CA TYR A 103 -2.25 15.28 0.25
C TYR A 103 -1.94 16.45 1.18
N ARG A 104 -2.22 17.67 0.70
CA ARG A 104 -1.86 18.93 1.38
C ARG A 104 -0.36 18.95 1.72
N LYS A 105 0.00 18.84 2.99
CA LYS A 105 1.41 18.90 3.44
C LYS A 105 2.08 17.54 3.62
N PHE A 106 1.34 16.44 3.55
CA PHE A 106 1.89 15.09 3.62
C PHE A 106 2.24 14.62 2.21
N VAL A 107 3.42 14.03 2.06
CA VAL A 107 3.94 13.55 0.76
C VAL A 107 4.56 12.17 0.93
N THR A 108 4.56 11.36 -0.13
CA THR A 108 5.02 9.96 -0.10
C THR A 108 6.50 9.80 -0.42
N PHE A 109 7.17 10.87 -0.86
CA PHE A 109 8.56 10.87 -1.31
C PHE A 109 9.23 12.22 -1.02
N PRO A 110 10.57 12.32 -1.01
CA PRO A 110 11.29 13.54 -0.65
C PRO A 110 11.31 14.58 -1.79
N SER A 111 10.14 15.01 -2.23
CA SER A 111 9.92 16.00 -3.31
C SER A 111 10.66 17.32 -3.06
N PRO A 112 11.70 17.67 -3.85
CA PRO A 112 12.37 18.96 -3.71
C PRO A 112 11.42 20.15 -3.91
N TYR A 113 10.46 20.03 -4.83
CA TYR A 113 9.46 21.07 -5.07
C TYR A 113 8.52 21.26 -3.86
N LEU A 114 7.87 20.20 -3.39
CA LEU A 114 6.86 20.28 -2.34
C LEU A 114 7.48 20.62 -0.98
N LEU A 115 8.71 20.17 -0.71
CA LEU A 115 9.45 20.55 0.50
C LEU A 115 9.75 22.06 0.54
N LYS A 116 10.12 22.69 -0.59
CA LYS A 116 10.28 24.15 -0.68
C LYS A 116 8.98 24.91 -0.44
N LYS A 117 7.82 24.27 -0.65
CA LYS A 117 6.48 24.82 -0.33
C LYS A 117 6.04 24.56 1.11
N GLY A 118 6.90 23.95 1.94
CA GLY A 118 6.62 23.70 3.35
C GLY A 118 5.80 22.44 3.63
N CYS A 119 5.83 21.46 2.71
CA CYS A 119 5.38 20.10 3.00
C CYS A 119 6.36 19.40 3.95
N TYR A 120 5.91 18.35 4.60
CA TYR A 120 6.69 17.61 5.59
C TYR A 120 7.58 16.57 4.92
N MET A 121 8.83 16.49 5.34
CA MET A 121 9.73 15.41 4.92
C MET A 121 9.20 14.08 5.45
N PRO A 122 8.88 13.10 4.57
CA PRO A 122 8.50 11.77 5.04
C PRO A 122 9.73 11.04 5.59
N SER A 123 9.51 10.15 6.55
CA SER A 123 10.58 9.32 7.12
C SER A 123 11.01 8.19 6.19
N VAL A 124 10.17 7.83 5.21
CA VAL A 124 10.41 6.77 4.22
C VAL A 124 10.00 7.28 2.84
N ASP A 125 10.82 6.99 1.82
CA ASP A 125 10.43 7.17 0.43
C ASP A 125 9.55 5.98 -0.01
N LEU A 126 8.24 6.16 0.08
CA LEU A 126 7.27 5.12 -0.28
C LEU A 126 7.23 4.87 -1.78
N VAL A 127 7.56 5.86 -2.61
CA VAL A 127 7.61 5.72 -4.07
C VAL A 127 8.73 4.75 -4.46
N ASP A 128 9.94 4.92 -3.92
CA ASP A 128 11.02 3.95 -4.08
C ASP A 128 10.61 2.55 -3.61
N MET A 129 10.09 2.44 -2.39
CA MET A 129 9.68 1.17 -1.80
C MET A 129 8.66 0.43 -2.68
N PHE A 130 7.59 1.11 -3.10
CA PHE A 130 6.55 0.49 -3.93
C PHE A 130 7.04 0.13 -5.34
N LEU A 131 7.93 0.92 -5.95
CA LEU A 131 8.52 0.57 -7.23
C LEU A 131 9.40 -0.68 -7.13
N ARG A 132 10.23 -0.80 -6.08
CA ARG A 132 11.04 -2.01 -5.84
C ARG A 132 10.18 -3.24 -5.58
N LEU A 133 9.12 -3.10 -4.77
CA LEU A 133 8.19 -4.21 -4.51
C LEU A 133 7.42 -4.60 -5.77
N ALA A 134 6.93 -3.64 -6.56
CA ALA A 134 6.27 -3.91 -7.82
C ALA A 134 7.21 -4.66 -8.79
N GLU A 135 8.48 -4.26 -8.90
CA GLU A 135 9.47 -4.99 -9.71
C GLU A 135 9.71 -6.42 -9.18
N LYS A 136 9.89 -6.58 -7.87
CA LYS A 136 10.09 -7.88 -7.21
C LYS A 136 8.96 -8.87 -7.50
N TYR A 137 7.71 -8.41 -7.53
CA TYR A 137 6.53 -9.26 -7.75
C TYR A 137 6.01 -9.24 -9.20
N GLY A 138 6.71 -8.55 -10.10
CA GLY A 138 6.32 -8.43 -11.50
C GLY A 138 4.95 -7.78 -11.68
N MET A 139 4.71 -6.69 -10.96
CA MET A 139 3.52 -5.84 -11.03
C MET A 139 3.84 -4.51 -11.72
N LYS A 140 2.82 -3.87 -12.28
CA LYS A 140 2.89 -2.48 -12.76
C LYS A 140 2.57 -1.54 -11.62
N PHE A 141 3.40 -0.52 -11.43
CA PHE A 141 3.13 0.57 -10.51
C PHE A 141 2.54 1.76 -11.26
N TYR A 142 1.46 2.33 -10.74
CA TYR A 142 0.90 3.60 -11.22
C TYR A 142 1.10 4.68 -10.18
N PHE A 143 1.65 5.81 -10.61
CA PHE A 143 1.90 6.97 -9.78
C PHE A 143 0.67 7.87 -9.73
N GLY A 144 0.02 7.97 -8.57
CA GLY A 144 -1.05 8.94 -8.32
C GLY A 144 -0.51 10.35 -8.18
N LEU A 145 -1.11 11.29 -8.89
CA LEU A 145 -0.73 12.70 -8.87
C LEU A 145 -0.94 13.34 -7.49
N TYR A 146 -0.26 14.45 -7.24
CA TYR A 146 -0.34 15.21 -5.99
C TYR A 146 -1.70 15.90 -5.85
N ASP A 147 -2.28 15.86 -4.65
CA ASP A 147 -3.50 16.57 -4.28
C ASP A 147 -3.17 17.70 -3.30
N SER A 148 -3.30 18.94 -3.74
CA SER A 148 -2.98 20.11 -2.92
C SER A 148 -4.03 20.39 -1.84
N GLY A 149 -5.22 19.80 -1.92
CA GLY A 149 -6.38 20.13 -1.11
C GLY A 149 -7.16 21.37 -1.57
N LYS A 150 -6.63 22.18 -2.50
CA LYS A 150 -7.28 23.42 -2.94
C LYS A 150 -8.54 23.16 -3.73
N TYR A 151 -8.53 22.14 -4.59
CA TYR A 151 -9.74 21.72 -5.29
C TYR A 151 -10.84 21.34 -4.31
N TRP A 152 -10.53 20.55 -3.28
CA TRP A 152 -11.49 20.17 -2.23
C TRP A 152 -12.07 21.38 -1.50
N ASP A 153 -11.25 22.40 -1.23
CA ASP A 153 -11.68 23.60 -0.52
C ASP A 153 -12.49 24.58 -1.40
N THR A 154 -12.37 24.51 -2.73
CA THR A 154 -12.88 25.55 -3.65
C THR A 154 -13.84 25.05 -4.73
N GLY A 155 -13.84 23.75 -5.04
CA GLY A 155 -14.55 23.16 -6.17
C GLY A 155 -13.95 23.49 -7.55
N ASP A 156 -12.77 24.12 -7.62
CA ASP A 156 -12.08 24.48 -8.86
C ASP A 156 -10.82 23.63 -9.06
N MET A 157 -10.83 22.75 -10.05
CA MET A 157 -9.72 21.80 -10.27
C MET A 157 -8.51 22.43 -10.96
N THR A 158 -8.60 23.67 -11.45
CA THR A 158 -7.45 24.34 -12.08
C THR A 158 -6.27 24.51 -11.13
N TRP A 159 -6.53 24.55 -9.82
CA TRP A 159 -5.50 24.66 -8.78
C TRP A 159 -4.53 23.47 -8.73
N GLU A 160 -4.99 22.27 -9.10
CA GLU A 160 -4.17 21.06 -9.03
C GLU A 160 -3.15 20.97 -10.18
N VAL A 161 -3.33 21.77 -11.24
CA VAL A 161 -2.47 21.70 -12.42
C VAL A 161 -1.08 22.24 -12.13
N GLU A 162 -0.97 23.37 -11.42
CA GLU A 162 0.30 24.07 -11.29
C GLU A 162 1.31 23.29 -10.46
N ASP A 163 0.89 22.71 -9.34
CA ASP A 163 1.79 21.94 -8.48
C ASP A 163 2.23 20.65 -9.18
N ASN A 164 1.31 19.98 -9.87
CA ASN A 164 1.60 18.74 -10.56
C ASN A 164 2.54 18.89 -11.76
N LYS A 165 2.63 20.06 -12.40
CA LYS A 165 3.64 20.28 -13.45
C LYS A 165 5.04 19.98 -12.96
N TYR A 166 5.37 20.46 -11.76
CA TYR A 166 6.68 20.26 -11.16
C TYR A 166 6.85 18.84 -10.61
N VAL A 167 5.79 18.29 -9.99
CA VAL A 167 5.81 16.92 -9.45
C VAL A 167 6.00 15.89 -10.56
N ILE A 168 5.33 16.02 -11.70
CA ILE A 168 5.46 15.09 -12.83
C ILE A 168 6.91 15.10 -13.36
N ASP A 169 7.49 16.28 -13.54
CA ASP A 169 8.86 16.42 -14.05
C ASP A 169 9.89 15.78 -13.11
N GLU A 170 9.84 16.12 -11.81
CA GLU A 170 10.79 15.57 -10.83
C GLU A 170 10.60 14.07 -10.61
N VAL A 171 9.37 13.55 -10.67
CA VAL A 171 9.10 12.13 -10.47
C VAL A 171 9.57 11.31 -11.66
N TRP A 172 9.41 11.83 -12.88
CA TRP A 172 9.92 11.15 -14.05
C TRP A 172 11.45 11.07 -14.05
N GLU A 173 12.12 12.17 -13.74
CA GLU A 173 13.58 12.22 -13.62
C GLU A 173 14.08 11.29 -12.51
N ASN A 174 13.42 11.31 -11.34
CA ASN A 174 13.93 10.60 -10.17
C ASN A 174 13.56 9.12 -10.14
N TYR A 175 12.41 8.75 -10.70
CA TYR A 175 11.85 7.39 -10.61
C TYR A 175 11.44 6.82 -11.97
N GLY A 176 10.60 7.52 -12.74
CA GLY A 176 9.99 6.97 -13.95
C GLY A 176 10.98 6.51 -15.02
N SER A 177 12.09 7.24 -15.17
CA SER A 177 13.19 6.89 -16.09
C SER A 177 14.15 5.80 -15.57
N LYS A 178 14.04 5.41 -14.29
CA LYS A 178 15.00 4.52 -13.62
C LYS A 178 14.40 3.15 -13.25
N TYR A 179 13.12 3.10 -12.87
CA TYR A 179 12.46 1.88 -12.39
C TYR A 179 11.60 1.28 -13.49
N LYS A 180 11.86 0.02 -13.85
CA LYS A 180 11.11 -0.71 -14.89
C LYS A 180 9.64 -0.94 -14.53
N SER A 181 9.34 -0.99 -13.24
CA SER A 181 7.99 -1.19 -12.73
C SER A 181 7.10 0.05 -12.87
N PHE A 182 7.66 1.24 -13.15
CA PHE A 182 6.88 2.46 -13.38
C PHE A 182 6.06 2.31 -14.67
N GLY A 183 4.78 1.97 -14.51
CA GLY A 183 3.93 1.48 -15.59
C GLY A 183 2.81 2.43 -16.02
N GLY A 184 2.58 3.53 -15.29
CA GLY A 184 1.54 4.49 -15.62
C GLY A 184 1.34 5.57 -14.57
N TRP A 185 0.31 6.38 -14.82
CA TRP A 185 -0.08 7.52 -14.00
C TRP A 185 -1.54 7.38 -13.59
N TYR A 186 -1.88 7.84 -12.40
CA TYR A 186 -3.27 7.96 -11.94
C TYR A 186 -3.59 9.43 -11.68
N ILE A 187 -4.49 10.01 -12.49
CA ILE A 187 -4.93 11.39 -12.30
C ILE A 187 -5.93 11.43 -11.13
N SER A 188 -5.43 11.82 -9.95
CA SER A 188 -6.11 11.66 -8.66
C SER A 188 -7.24 12.65 -8.38
N GLY A 189 -7.50 13.60 -9.27
CA GLY A 189 -8.58 14.59 -9.13
C GLY A 189 -9.96 13.98 -9.33
N GLU A 190 -10.66 13.66 -8.24
CA GLU A 190 -11.96 12.98 -8.29
C GLU A 190 -13.13 13.95 -8.56
N ILE A 191 -14.00 13.62 -9.52
CA ILE A 191 -15.25 14.33 -9.82
C ILE A 191 -16.38 13.34 -10.10
N SER A 192 -17.63 13.79 -9.92
CA SER A 192 -18.83 13.02 -10.29
C SER A 192 -19.76 13.75 -11.24
N ARG A 193 -19.56 15.05 -11.47
CA ARG A 193 -20.43 15.95 -12.24
C ARG A 193 -19.59 16.95 -13.04
N ALA A 194 -20.27 17.84 -13.78
CA ALA A 194 -19.60 18.98 -14.38
C ALA A 194 -18.95 19.85 -13.29
N THR A 195 -17.63 19.90 -13.29
CA THR A 195 -16.81 20.56 -12.27
C THR A 195 -15.97 21.65 -12.93
N LYS A 196 -15.88 22.80 -12.26
CA LYS A 196 -15.11 23.94 -12.74
C LYS A 196 -13.64 23.55 -12.94
N GLY A 197 -13.09 23.84 -14.11
CA GLY A 197 -11.69 23.58 -14.44
C GLY A 197 -11.33 22.13 -14.77
N ALA A 198 -12.20 21.15 -14.51
CA ALA A 198 -11.82 19.73 -14.57
C ALA A 198 -11.39 19.24 -15.96
N ILE A 199 -12.11 19.61 -17.02
CA ILE A 199 -11.76 19.20 -18.39
C ILE A 199 -10.36 19.70 -18.77
N GLY A 200 -10.08 20.98 -18.49
CA GLY A 200 -8.78 21.58 -18.75
C GLY A 200 -7.66 20.97 -17.91
N ALA A 201 -7.95 20.69 -16.63
CA ALA A 201 -7.00 20.06 -15.72
C ALA A 201 -6.64 18.63 -16.16
N PHE A 202 -7.63 17.77 -16.42
CA PHE A 202 -7.39 16.40 -16.90
C PHE A 202 -6.65 16.37 -18.22
N HIS A 203 -7.00 17.26 -19.15
CA HIS A 203 -6.28 17.36 -20.42
C HIS A 203 -4.82 17.77 -20.21
N ALA A 204 -4.56 18.83 -19.44
CA ALA A 204 -3.20 19.32 -19.21
C ALA A 204 -2.31 18.28 -18.50
N LEU A 205 -2.83 17.69 -17.42
CA LEU A 205 -2.12 16.69 -16.63
C LEU A 205 -1.89 15.40 -17.42
N GLY A 206 -2.95 14.85 -18.03
CA GLY A 206 -2.84 13.65 -18.85
C GLY A 206 -1.89 13.83 -20.03
N LYS A 207 -1.90 15.01 -20.66
CA LYS A 207 -0.97 15.34 -21.74
C LYS A 207 0.48 15.35 -21.24
N GLN A 208 0.79 16.05 -20.15
CA GLN A 208 2.16 16.11 -19.63
C GLN A 208 2.66 14.71 -19.22
N CYS A 209 1.84 13.95 -18.50
CA CYS A 209 2.14 12.57 -18.12
C CYS A 209 2.49 11.73 -19.35
N LYS A 210 1.71 11.80 -20.43
CA LYS A 210 1.99 11.05 -21.67
C LYS A 210 3.24 11.56 -22.37
N ASP A 211 3.37 12.86 -22.54
CA ASP A 211 4.49 13.47 -23.28
C ASP A 211 5.84 13.12 -22.62
N ILE A 212 5.93 13.27 -21.29
CA ILE A 212 7.19 13.04 -20.57
C ILE A 212 7.58 11.56 -20.52
N SER A 213 6.59 10.67 -20.48
CA SER A 213 6.78 9.23 -20.33
C SER A 213 6.74 8.43 -21.63
N ASN A 214 6.78 9.12 -22.78
CA ASN A 214 6.65 8.51 -24.10
C ASN A 214 5.39 7.63 -24.25
N GLY A 215 4.27 8.11 -23.70
CA GLY A 215 2.94 7.55 -23.90
C GLY A 215 2.50 6.48 -22.89
N LEU A 216 3.04 6.45 -21.67
CA LEU A 216 2.49 5.56 -20.63
C LEU A 216 0.99 5.81 -20.40
N PRO A 217 0.24 4.78 -19.94
CA PRO A 217 -1.16 4.92 -19.61
C PRO A 217 -1.38 5.95 -18.48
N THR A 218 -2.53 6.62 -18.57
CA THR A 218 -3.05 7.67 -17.68
C THR A 218 -4.53 7.42 -17.50
#